data_AF-A0A1X2HQL1-F1
#
_entry.id   AF-A0A1X2HQL1-F1
#
_cell.length_a   1.000
_cell.length_b   1.000
_cell.length_c   1.000
_cell.angle_alpha   90.00
_cell.angle_beta   90.00
_cell.angle_gamma   90.00
#
_symmetry.space_group_name_H-M   'P 1'
#
loop_
_entity.id
_entity.type
_entity.pdbx_description
1 polymer ?
#
loop_
_entity_poly.entity_id
_entity_poly.type
_entity_poly.pdbx_seq_one_letter_code
_entity_poly.pdbx_strand_id
1 'polypeptide(L)'
;MEGEARSGIVQVKSGRDTVHFHDKRLYHSYKGRPVPLDQVLKGTMAYFSCRSDAASDDLRALISKRLQQFEQDKTDGQKRSEADYILMGALMTRYESTHADGTGQQAWRLYMRDYIHSPTGDEWRILSEGTDEQKTSSEQALRDIRGGSASQTDAKAYRPVYLFYSNQDIVLKTAQPSIPGTADESEQSEPLDNDMTMAGYSYEDYNEDEYMEEDETVCKVCHIPDIIDNINDMFTCDGCELSVHQLCEDPVIQSYEKEIDPWYCRACSRDMGLLKRKREDEKETA
;
A
#
# COMPACT_ATOMS: atom_id res chain seq x y z
N MET A 1 -17.08 39.60 -7.45
CA MET A 1 -17.42 38.62 -6.39
C MET A 1 -17.45 37.27 -7.06
N GLU A 2 -16.27 36.65 -7.18
CA GLU A 2 -16.13 35.28 -7.69
C GLU A 2 -16.34 34.35 -6.52
N GLY A 3 -17.42 33.56 -6.57
CA GLY A 3 -17.68 32.53 -5.58
C GLY A 3 -16.90 31.29 -5.96
N GLU A 4 -15.96 30.86 -5.11
CA GLU A 4 -15.30 29.57 -5.22
C GLU A 4 -16.34 28.45 -5.24
N ALA A 5 -16.45 27.78 -6.38
CA ALA A 5 -17.22 26.55 -6.52
C ALA A 5 -16.59 25.49 -5.62
N ARG A 6 -17.21 25.21 -4.48
CA ARG A 6 -16.80 24.13 -3.59
C ARG A 6 -16.96 22.80 -4.33
N SER A 7 -15.84 22.20 -4.72
CA SER A 7 -15.76 20.88 -5.35
C SER A 7 -16.52 19.84 -4.51
N GLY A 8 -17.48 19.16 -5.13
CA GLY A 8 -18.41 18.21 -4.50
C GLY A 8 -17.80 16.84 -4.21
N ILE A 9 -16.50 16.76 -3.91
CA ILE A 9 -15.84 15.51 -3.55
C ILE A 9 -16.27 15.13 -2.14
N VAL A 10 -17.10 14.09 -2.05
CA VAL A 10 -17.44 13.46 -0.78
C VAL A 10 -16.26 12.59 -0.35
N GLN A 11 -15.39 13.16 0.48
CA GLN A 11 -14.38 12.40 1.20
C GLN A 11 -15.08 11.53 2.25
N VAL A 12 -15.00 10.21 2.08
CA VAL A 12 -15.37 9.28 3.15
C VAL A 12 -14.16 9.19 4.07
N LYS A 13 -14.12 10.05 5.08
CA LYS A 13 -13.15 9.90 6.16
C LYS A 13 -13.45 8.57 6.85
N SER A 14 -12.57 7.59 6.68
CA SER A 14 -12.65 6.35 7.44
C SER A 14 -12.77 6.73 8.91
N GLY A 15 -13.85 6.30 9.57
CA GLY A 15 -14.05 6.59 10.98
C GLY A 15 -12.84 6.13 11.79
N ARG A 16 -12.46 6.92 12.80
CA ARG A 16 -11.34 6.66 13.73
C ARG A 16 -11.39 5.28 14.42
N ASP A 17 -12.50 4.56 14.30
CA ASP A 17 -12.73 3.23 14.88
C ASP A 17 -12.47 2.08 13.90
N THR A 18 -11.90 2.35 12.70
CA THR A 18 -11.26 1.26 11.96
C THR A 18 -10.11 0.77 12.81
N VAL A 19 -10.31 -0.41 13.41
CA VAL A 19 -9.35 -1.19 14.19
C VAL A 19 -7.96 -0.79 13.73
N HIS A 20 -7.25 0.02 14.53
CA HIS A 20 -5.89 0.42 14.22
C HIS A 20 -5.16 -0.90 13.98
N PHE A 21 -4.90 -1.24 12.72
CA PHE A 21 -4.00 -2.31 12.38
C PHE A 21 -2.70 -1.84 13.01
N HIS A 22 -2.38 -2.39 14.18
CA HIS A 22 -1.23 -1.99 14.95
C HIS A 22 -0.03 -2.34 14.08
N ASP A 23 0.50 -1.33 13.40
CA ASP A 23 1.68 -1.50 12.57
C ASP A 23 2.76 -2.05 13.50
N LYS A 24 3.24 -3.25 13.18
CA LYS A 24 4.27 -3.94 13.98
C LYS A 24 5.57 -3.13 14.04
N ARG A 25 5.76 -2.17 13.13
CA ARG A 25 6.85 -1.21 13.17
C ARG A 25 6.74 -0.23 14.34
N LEU A 26 5.52 0.12 14.73
CA LEU A 26 5.21 1.13 15.75
C LEU A 26 4.82 0.54 17.10
N TYR A 27 4.37 -0.73 17.13
CA TYR A 27 3.87 -1.38 18.33
C TYR A 27 4.50 -2.74 18.58
N HIS A 28 4.79 -3.02 19.85
CA HIS A 28 5.18 -4.33 20.34
C HIS A 28 4.05 -4.93 21.19
N SER A 29 3.80 -6.23 21.09
CA SER A 29 2.78 -6.90 21.91
C SER A 29 3.42 -7.49 23.17
N TYR A 30 3.06 -6.96 24.34
CA TYR A 30 3.49 -7.49 25.63
C TYR A 30 2.28 -7.95 26.43
N LYS A 31 2.22 -9.25 26.76
CA LYS A 31 1.09 -9.88 27.46
C LYS A 31 -0.27 -9.59 26.81
N GLY A 32 -0.31 -9.60 25.47
CA GLY A 32 -1.51 -9.32 24.68
C GLY A 32 -1.94 -7.86 24.66
N ARG A 33 -1.15 -6.94 25.22
CA ARG A 33 -1.40 -5.49 25.15
C ARG A 33 -0.41 -4.85 24.18
N PRO A 34 -0.88 -4.00 23.26
CA PRO A 34 0.01 -3.22 22.41
C PRO A 34 0.73 -2.17 23.27
N VAL A 35 2.05 -2.13 23.18
CA VAL A 35 2.91 -1.15 23.82
C VAL A 35 3.62 -0.37 22.70
N PRO A 36 3.56 0.98 22.69
CA PRO A 36 4.30 1.78 21.72
C PRO A 36 5.79 1.47 21.78
N LEU A 37 6.40 1.23 20.62
CA LEU A 37 7.81 0.86 20.55
C LEU A 37 8.72 1.98 21.08
N ASP A 38 8.37 3.24 20.84
CA ASP A 38 9.12 4.39 21.35
C ASP A 38 9.13 4.45 22.87
N GLN A 39 8.04 4.07 23.54
CA GLN A 39 7.98 4.02 25.00
C GLN A 39 8.96 2.98 25.55
N VAL A 40 9.04 1.81 24.91
CA VAL A 40 10.00 0.74 25.28
C VAL A 40 11.43 1.21 25.07
N LEU A 41 11.73 1.80 23.90
CA LEU A 41 13.08 2.26 23.56
C LEU A 41 13.53 3.43 24.46
N LYS A 42 12.67 4.43 24.68
CA LYS A 42 12.94 5.57 25.60
C LYS A 42 13.15 5.08 27.04
N GLY A 43 12.33 4.14 27.50
CA GLY A 43 12.48 3.52 28.82
C GLY A 43 13.80 2.76 28.97
N THR A 44 14.21 2.05 27.92
CA THR A 44 15.49 1.32 27.89
C THR A 44 16.68 2.28 27.91
N MET A 45 16.61 3.39 27.14
CA MET A 45 17.62 4.45 27.20
C MET A 45 17.71 5.09 28.58
N ALA A 46 16.58 5.46 29.19
CA ALA A 46 16.56 6.04 30.54
C ALA A 46 17.18 5.09 31.59
N TYR A 47 16.91 3.79 31.48
CA TYR A 47 17.52 2.77 32.33
C TYR A 47 19.06 2.74 32.21
N PHE A 48 19.60 2.86 30.99
CA PHE A 48 21.05 2.92 30.76
C PHE A 48 21.69 4.24 31.18
N SER A 49 20.94 5.33 31.27
CA SER A 49 21.42 6.59 31.84
C SER A 49 21.55 6.53 33.37
N CYS A 50 20.73 5.71 34.04
CA CYS A 50 20.76 5.57 35.50
C CYS A 50 21.82 4.56 36.01
N ARG A 51 22.35 3.67 35.16
CA ARG A 51 23.41 2.71 35.53
C ARG A 51 24.66 2.96 34.68
N SER A 52 25.74 3.41 35.31
CA SER A 52 27.02 3.67 34.62
C SER A 52 27.60 2.43 33.93
N ASP A 53 27.32 1.23 34.46
CA ASP A 53 28.01 -0.01 34.07
C ASP A 53 27.17 -0.92 33.15
N ALA A 54 26.01 -0.48 32.66
CA ALA A 54 24.99 -1.42 32.17
C ALA A 54 24.90 -1.61 30.65
N ALA A 55 25.59 -0.83 29.82
CA ALA A 55 25.51 -0.99 28.36
C ALA A 55 26.79 -0.58 27.64
N SER A 56 27.16 -1.35 26.61
CA SER A 56 28.10 -0.88 25.58
C SER A 56 27.54 0.36 24.91
N ASP A 57 28.41 1.31 24.55
CA ASP A 57 28.03 2.50 23.79
C ASP A 57 27.38 2.13 22.45
N ASP A 58 27.74 0.98 21.88
CA ASP A 58 27.13 0.46 20.66
C ASP A 58 25.62 0.17 20.82
N LEU A 59 25.22 -0.35 21.99
CA LEU A 59 23.82 -0.63 22.27
C LEU A 59 23.02 0.67 22.41
N ARG A 60 23.62 1.72 22.97
CA ARG A 60 23.01 3.05 23.03
C ARG A 60 22.86 3.64 21.63
N ALA A 61 23.85 3.45 20.76
CA ALA A 61 23.79 3.85 19.36
C ALA A 61 22.67 3.11 18.60
N LEU A 62 22.54 1.79 18.79
CA LEU A 62 21.45 0.98 18.21
C LEU A 62 20.07 1.50 18.61
N ILE A 63 19.85 1.74 19.91
CA ILE A 63 18.57 2.23 20.41
C ILE A 63 18.26 3.61 19.84
N SER A 64 19.27 4.47 19.71
CA SER A 64 19.12 5.81 19.15
C SER A 64 18.74 5.75 17.67
N LYS A 65 19.44 4.94 16.86
CA LYS A 65 19.08 4.71 15.45
C LYS A 65 17.66 4.16 15.31
N ARG A 66 17.26 3.20 16.16
CA ARG A 66 15.89 2.66 16.12
C ARG A 66 14.83 3.68 16.51
N LEU A 67 15.11 4.60 17.44
CA LEU A 67 14.21 5.71 17.79
C LEU A 67 14.07 6.70 16.63
N GLN A 68 15.16 7.01 15.92
CA GLN A 68 15.11 7.84 14.72
C GLN A 68 14.27 7.19 13.63
N GLN A 69 14.50 5.90 13.36
CA GLN A 69 13.69 5.13 12.41
C GLN A 69 12.21 5.10 12.83
N PHE A 70 11.91 4.98 14.12
CA PHE A 70 10.53 5.02 14.60
C PHE A 70 9.83 6.35 14.27
N GLU A 71 10.50 7.50 14.46
CA GLU A 71 9.88 8.79 14.11
C GLU A 71 9.69 8.90 12.59
N GLN A 72 10.62 8.38 11.78
CA GLN A 72 10.45 8.29 10.33
C GLN A 72 9.24 7.42 9.96
N ASP A 73 9.19 6.18 10.46
CA ASP A 73 8.09 5.23 10.25
C ASP A 73 6.74 5.82 10.69
N LYS A 74 6.73 6.59 11.78
CA LYS A 74 5.53 7.27 12.27
C LYS A 74 5.09 8.39 11.34
N THR A 75 6.01 9.20 10.82
CA THR A 75 5.66 10.24 9.84
C THR A 75 5.15 9.63 8.53
N ASP A 76 5.76 8.54 8.07
CA ASP A 76 5.35 7.85 6.85
C ASP A 76 4.04 7.07 7.04
N GLY A 77 3.83 6.48 8.21
CA GLY A 77 2.55 5.89 8.61
C GLY A 77 1.44 6.94 8.70
N GLN A 78 1.75 8.14 9.20
CA GLN A 78 0.80 9.24 9.25
C GLN A 78 0.44 9.75 7.86
N LYS A 79 1.42 9.87 6.94
CA LYS A 79 1.17 10.13 5.51
C LYS A 79 0.29 9.05 4.87
N ARG A 80 0.49 7.77 5.23
CA ARG A 80 -0.32 6.65 4.72
C ARG A 80 -1.72 6.55 5.34
N SER A 81 -1.90 7.07 6.56
CA SER A 81 -3.16 6.97 7.30
C SER A 81 -4.26 7.92 6.83
N GLU A 82 -3.91 8.96 6.07
CA GLU A 82 -4.84 9.78 5.29
C GLU A 82 -4.79 9.37 3.82
N ALA A 83 -4.79 8.06 3.52
CA ALA A 83 -5.17 7.62 2.19
C ALA A 83 -6.61 8.06 1.95
N ASP A 84 -6.77 9.22 1.32
CA ASP A 84 -8.06 9.73 0.91
C ASP A 84 -8.57 8.79 -0.18
N TYR A 85 -9.47 7.89 0.22
CA TYR A 85 -10.14 7.00 -0.70
C TYR A 85 -11.33 7.75 -1.33
N ILE A 86 -11.32 7.81 -2.66
CA ILE A 86 -12.45 8.33 -3.42
C ILE A 86 -13.32 7.16 -3.86
N LEU A 87 -14.63 7.31 -3.68
CA LEU A 87 -15.60 6.38 -4.24
C LEU A 87 -15.59 6.50 -5.77
N MET A 88 -15.09 5.46 -6.44
CA MET A 88 -14.98 5.37 -7.90
C MET A 88 -16.26 4.85 -8.56
N GLY A 89 -17.02 4.04 -7.84
CA GLY A 89 -18.21 3.40 -8.39
C GLY A 89 -19.04 2.65 -7.37
N ALA A 90 -20.21 2.18 -7.79
CA ALA A 90 -21.06 1.28 -7.02
C ALA A 90 -21.78 0.28 -7.92
N LEU A 91 -21.72 -1.00 -7.58
CA LEU A 91 -22.55 -2.04 -8.17
C LEU A 91 -23.85 -2.13 -7.39
N MET A 92 -24.96 -1.88 -8.08
CA MET A 92 -26.29 -1.77 -7.52
C MET A 92 -27.15 -2.93 -8.03
N THR A 93 -27.97 -3.51 -7.15
CA THR A 93 -28.97 -4.52 -7.53
C THR A 93 -30.37 -4.00 -7.22
N ARG A 94 -31.34 -4.36 -8.06
CA ARG A 94 -32.75 -4.02 -7.83
C ARG A 94 -33.31 -4.94 -6.75
N TYR A 95 -33.63 -4.35 -5.60
CA TYR A 95 -34.41 -4.96 -4.55
C TYR A 95 -35.90 -4.82 -4.87
N GLU A 96 -36.42 -5.68 -5.75
CA GLU A 96 -37.87 -5.85 -5.81
C GLU A 96 -38.33 -6.59 -4.55
N SER A 97 -39.34 -6.07 -3.86
CA SER A 97 -40.01 -6.85 -2.82
C SER A 97 -40.54 -8.09 -3.51
N THR A 98 -39.96 -9.24 -3.19
CA THR A 98 -40.35 -10.57 -3.69
C THR A 98 -41.81 -10.60 -4.08
N HIS A 99 -42.11 -10.49 -5.38
CA HIS A 99 -43.40 -10.90 -5.88
C HIS A 99 -43.55 -12.37 -5.49
N ALA A 100 -44.74 -12.75 -5.00
CA ALA A 100 -45.00 -14.07 -4.42
C ALA A 100 -44.66 -15.26 -5.35
N ASP A 101 -44.48 -14.99 -6.64
CA ASP A 101 -44.22 -16.00 -7.67
C ASP A 101 -42.74 -16.34 -7.85
N GLY A 102 -41.81 -15.65 -7.16
CA GLY A 102 -40.38 -16.04 -7.11
C GLY A 102 -39.59 -15.92 -8.42
N THR A 103 -40.20 -15.44 -9.51
CA THR A 103 -39.57 -15.33 -10.85
C THR A 103 -39.07 -13.91 -11.17
N GLY A 104 -38.85 -13.06 -10.17
CA GLY A 104 -38.31 -11.71 -10.39
C GLY A 104 -36.90 -11.76 -10.98
N GLN A 105 -36.72 -11.24 -12.20
CA GLN A 105 -35.40 -11.15 -12.83
C GLN A 105 -34.58 -10.09 -12.10
N GLN A 106 -33.41 -10.47 -11.58
CA GLN A 106 -32.50 -9.53 -10.93
C GLN A 106 -31.99 -8.52 -11.97
N ALA A 107 -32.28 -7.25 -11.77
CA ALA A 107 -31.74 -6.17 -12.59
C ALA A 107 -30.53 -5.53 -11.90
N TRP A 108 -29.45 -5.35 -12.66
CA TRP A 108 -28.19 -4.78 -12.18
C TRP A 108 -27.95 -3.39 -12.77
N ARG A 109 -27.30 -2.51 -12.00
CA ARG A 109 -26.82 -1.21 -12.44
C ARG A 109 -25.41 -0.97 -11.92
N LEU A 110 -24.54 -0.43 -12.75
CA LEU A 110 -23.19 -0.03 -12.36
C LEU A 110 -23.05 1.47 -12.48
N TYR A 111 -22.79 2.13 -11.36
CA TYR A 111 -22.43 3.54 -11.29
C TYR A 111 -20.91 3.65 -11.31
N MET A 112 -20.34 4.48 -12.20
CA MET A 112 -18.90 4.75 -12.25
C MET A 112 -18.64 6.23 -12.49
N ARG A 113 -17.63 6.81 -11.82
CA ARG A 113 -17.14 8.15 -12.16
C ARG A 113 -16.55 8.18 -13.57
N ASP A 114 -16.79 9.25 -14.30
CA ASP A 114 -16.31 9.43 -15.67
C ASP A 114 -15.08 10.34 -15.72
N TYR A 115 -13.91 9.76 -15.40
CA TYR A 115 -12.64 10.49 -15.52
C TYR A 115 -12.18 10.72 -16.96
N ILE A 116 -12.84 10.11 -17.94
CA ILE A 116 -12.51 10.29 -19.36
C ILE A 116 -13.03 11.65 -19.84
N HIS A 117 -14.28 11.97 -19.53
CA HIS A 117 -14.91 13.23 -19.94
C HIS A 117 -14.88 14.31 -18.86
N SER A 118 -14.71 13.92 -17.58
CA SER A 118 -14.64 14.83 -16.44
C SER A 118 -13.40 14.49 -15.59
N PRO A 119 -12.24 15.14 -15.84
CA PRO A 119 -11.02 14.85 -15.08
C PRO A 119 -11.15 15.18 -13.59
N THR A 120 -12.08 16.07 -13.22
CA THR A 120 -12.44 16.36 -11.82
C THR A 120 -13.27 15.24 -11.18
N GLY A 121 -13.81 14.33 -11.98
CA GLY A 121 -14.65 13.21 -11.55
C GLY A 121 -16.06 13.62 -11.16
N ASP A 122 -16.53 14.81 -11.53
CA ASP A 122 -17.84 15.33 -11.11
C ASP A 122 -19.03 14.69 -11.85
N GLU A 123 -18.76 14.04 -12.99
CA GLU A 123 -19.73 13.28 -13.77
C GLU A 123 -19.67 11.79 -13.49
N TRP A 124 -20.83 11.13 -13.57
CA TRP A 124 -20.98 9.70 -13.37
C TRP A 124 -21.73 9.09 -14.55
N ARG A 125 -21.34 7.86 -14.89
CA ARG A 125 -22.00 6.99 -15.86
C ARG A 125 -22.77 5.90 -15.15
N ILE A 126 -23.97 5.61 -15.64
CA ILE A 126 -24.84 4.54 -15.18
C ILE A 126 -24.97 3.56 -16.34
N LEU A 127 -24.47 2.34 -16.12
CA LEU A 127 -24.58 1.23 -17.05
C LEU A 127 -25.66 0.28 -16.54
N SER A 128 -26.66 -0.01 -17.37
CA SER A 128 -27.71 -1.01 -17.08
C SER A 128 -27.74 -2.06 -18.19
N GLU A 129 -28.25 -3.24 -17.88
CA GLU A 129 -28.41 -4.31 -18.87
C GLU A 129 -29.42 -3.91 -19.96
N GLY A 130 -28.96 -3.86 -21.22
CA GLY A 130 -29.83 -3.64 -22.39
C GLY A 130 -30.31 -2.21 -22.62
N THR A 131 -29.78 -1.20 -21.90
CA THR A 131 -30.07 0.21 -22.15
C THR A 131 -28.81 0.98 -22.50
N ASP A 132 -28.97 2.09 -23.23
CA ASP A 132 -27.89 3.03 -23.46
C ASP A 132 -27.31 3.57 -22.15
N GLU A 133 -26.02 3.93 -22.19
CA GLU A 133 -25.32 4.58 -21.09
C GLU A 133 -26.01 5.89 -20.70
N GLN A 134 -26.27 6.08 -19.41
CA GLN A 134 -26.84 7.31 -18.88
C GLN A 134 -25.79 8.10 -18.10
N LYS A 135 -25.74 9.42 -18.30
CA LYS A 135 -24.90 10.32 -17.51
C LYS A 135 -25.70 10.97 -16.39
N THR A 136 -25.07 11.17 -15.24
CA THR A 136 -25.66 11.83 -14.07
C THR A 136 -24.60 12.62 -13.30
N SER A 137 -25.04 13.56 -12.45
CA SER A 137 -24.14 14.35 -11.61
C SER A 137 -23.67 13.56 -10.39
N SER A 138 -22.50 13.90 -9.84
CA SER A 138 -21.98 13.34 -8.60
C SER A 138 -22.96 13.43 -7.43
N GLU A 139 -23.67 14.56 -7.30
CA GLU A 139 -24.66 14.73 -6.24
C GLU A 139 -25.82 13.71 -6.38
N GLN A 140 -26.33 13.51 -7.59
CA GLN A 140 -27.43 12.58 -7.83
C GLN A 140 -26.98 11.13 -7.71
N ALA A 141 -25.82 10.76 -8.26
CA ALA A 141 -25.25 9.41 -8.10
C ALA A 141 -25.08 9.03 -6.63
N LEU A 142 -24.51 9.93 -5.82
CA LEU A 142 -24.30 9.67 -4.40
C LEU A 142 -25.62 9.62 -3.62
N ARG A 143 -26.63 10.41 -4.04
CA ARG A 143 -27.99 10.33 -3.48
C ARG A 143 -28.63 8.96 -3.79
N ASP A 144 -28.51 8.47 -5.02
CA ASP A 144 -29.03 7.17 -5.45
C ASP A 144 -28.35 6.01 -4.70
N ILE A 145 -27.02 6.04 -4.61
CA ILE A 145 -26.22 5.02 -3.91
C ILE A 145 -26.60 4.94 -2.42
N ARG A 146 -26.93 6.07 -1.79
CA ARG A 146 -27.41 6.13 -0.40
C ARG A 146 -28.87 5.70 -0.24
N GLY A 147 -29.61 5.50 -1.34
CA GLY A 147 -31.06 5.24 -1.30
C GLY A 147 -31.89 6.47 -0.91
N GLY A 148 -31.38 7.68 -1.16
CA GLY A 148 -32.06 8.93 -0.82
C GLY A 148 -33.34 9.15 -1.64
N SER A 149 -34.45 9.45 -0.96
CA SER A 149 -35.77 9.61 -1.59
C SER A 149 -35.99 11.01 -2.14
N ALA A 150 -35.65 11.26 -3.41
CA ALA A 150 -36.11 12.46 -4.12
C ALA A 150 -36.60 12.13 -5.53
N SER A 151 -37.93 12.09 -5.67
CA SER A 151 -38.72 12.25 -6.90
C SER A 151 -38.59 11.28 -8.09
N GLN A 152 -37.49 10.54 -8.30
CA GLN A 152 -37.43 9.52 -9.37
C GLN A 152 -37.83 8.14 -8.84
N THR A 153 -38.80 7.51 -9.51
CA THR A 153 -39.45 6.26 -9.06
C THR A 153 -38.52 5.05 -9.10
N ASP A 154 -37.55 5.02 -10.02
CA ASP A 154 -36.79 3.81 -10.31
C ASP A 154 -35.53 3.64 -9.45
N ALA A 155 -34.85 4.73 -9.10
CA ALA A 155 -33.62 4.67 -8.30
C ALA A 155 -33.87 4.08 -6.89
N LYS A 156 -35.09 4.24 -6.35
CA LYS A 156 -35.48 3.70 -5.05
C LYS A 156 -35.46 2.19 -4.98
N ALA A 157 -35.59 1.51 -6.12
CA ALA A 157 -35.58 0.06 -6.17
C ALA A 157 -34.17 -0.52 -6.07
N TYR A 158 -33.11 0.29 -6.24
CA TYR A 158 -31.73 -0.21 -6.26
C TYR A 158 -31.03 -0.04 -4.90
N ARG A 159 -30.18 -1.01 -4.55
CA ARG A 159 -29.34 -0.98 -3.35
C ARG A 159 -27.90 -1.37 -3.71
N PRO A 160 -26.90 -0.74 -3.07
CA PRO A 160 -25.50 -1.09 -3.32
C PRO A 160 -25.20 -2.48 -2.77
N VAL A 161 -24.61 -3.32 -3.62
CA VAL A 161 -24.05 -4.63 -3.25
C VAL A 161 -22.54 -4.51 -3.08
N TYR A 162 -21.89 -3.67 -3.88
CA TYR A 162 -20.45 -3.47 -3.85
C TYR A 162 -20.10 -2.01 -4.11
N LEU A 163 -19.08 -1.51 -3.40
CA LEU A 163 -18.54 -0.15 -3.57
C LEU A 163 -17.08 -0.24 -3.99
N PHE A 164 -16.70 0.54 -4.99
CA PHE A 164 -15.33 0.58 -5.50
C PHE A 164 -14.67 1.86 -4.99
N TYR A 165 -13.56 1.72 -4.28
CA TYR A 165 -12.74 2.85 -3.81
C TYR A 165 -11.36 2.77 -4.43
N SER A 166 -10.75 3.92 -4.71
CA SER A 166 -9.36 4.03 -5.12
C SER A 166 -8.65 5.10 -4.31
N ASN A 167 -7.34 4.97 -4.17
CA ASN A 167 -6.51 5.99 -3.55
C ASN A 167 -6.49 7.24 -4.46
N GLN A 168 -6.84 8.40 -3.90
CA GLN A 168 -6.90 9.67 -4.60
C GLN A 168 -5.60 10.00 -5.33
N ASP A 169 -4.43 9.71 -4.74
CA ASP A 169 -3.13 10.00 -5.34
C ASP A 169 -2.93 9.22 -6.64
N ILE A 170 -3.38 7.96 -6.68
CA ILE A 170 -3.29 7.13 -7.89
C ILE A 170 -4.18 7.71 -8.98
N VAL A 171 -5.43 8.05 -8.63
CA VAL A 171 -6.40 8.60 -9.59
C VAL A 171 -5.92 9.93 -10.16
N LEU A 172 -5.42 10.84 -9.32
CA LEU A 172 -4.91 12.15 -9.75
C LEU A 172 -3.65 12.02 -10.62
N LYS A 173 -2.74 11.10 -10.29
CA LYS A 173 -1.54 10.84 -11.11
C LYS A 173 -1.89 10.30 -12.49
N THR A 174 -2.86 9.40 -12.59
CA THR A 174 -3.27 8.81 -13.88
C THR A 174 -4.16 9.75 -14.70
N ALA A 175 -4.93 10.63 -14.05
CA ALA A 175 -5.83 11.56 -14.74
C ALA A 175 -5.12 12.79 -15.33
N GLN A 176 -3.87 13.07 -14.94
CA GLN A 176 -3.09 14.10 -15.61
C GLN A 176 -2.66 13.58 -16.98
N PRO A 177 -3.14 14.17 -18.09
CA PRO A 177 -2.59 13.86 -19.39
C PRO A 177 -1.11 14.20 -19.30
N SER A 178 -0.24 13.21 -19.49
CA SER A 178 1.19 13.43 -19.64
C SER A 178 1.38 14.35 -20.83
N ILE A 179 1.45 15.67 -20.58
CA ILE A 179 1.68 16.68 -21.60
C ILE A 179 3.06 16.35 -22.17
N PRO A 180 3.14 15.85 -23.42
CA PRO A 180 4.42 15.63 -24.04
C PRO A 180 4.97 17.03 -24.38
N GLY A 181 6.01 17.46 -23.67
CA GLY A 181 6.83 18.59 -24.09
C GLY A 181 6.39 19.97 -23.60
N THR A 182 6.98 20.38 -22.48
CA THR A 182 7.69 21.66 -22.43
C THR A 182 9.09 21.36 -21.88
N ALA A 183 9.88 20.63 -22.67
CA ALA A 183 11.32 20.76 -22.58
C ALA A 183 11.66 22.14 -23.17
N ASP A 184 12.48 22.89 -22.45
CA ASP A 184 13.10 24.12 -22.92
C ASP A 184 13.64 23.91 -24.35
N GLU A 185 12.99 24.53 -25.33
CA GLU A 185 13.45 24.55 -26.71
C GLU A 185 14.55 25.61 -26.85
N SER A 186 15.80 25.16 -26.76
CA SER A 186 16.90 25.76 -27.51
C SER A 186 17.59 24.68 -28.32
N GLU A 187 17.10 24.42 -29.53
CA GLU A 187 17.84 24.54 -30.79
C GLU A 187 17.17 23.75 -31.95
N GLN A 188 16.84 24.51 -32.99
CA GLN A 188 16.72 24.14 -34.41
C GLN A 188 15.64 23.13 -34.84
N SER A 189 14.50 23.71 -35.22
CA SER A 189 13.44 23.11 -36.03
C SER A 189 13.85 22.90 -37.50
N GLU A 190 13.78 21.66 -37.98
CA GLU A 190 13.56 21.34 -39.40
C GLU A 190 12.14 20.76 -39.55
N PRO A 191 11.39 21.10 -40.61
CA PRO A 191 10.00 20.70 -40.75
C PRO A 191 9.91 19.29 -41.35
N LEU A 192 9.42 18.32 -40.58
CA LEU A 192 9.06 17.01 -41.12
C LEU A 192 7.57 16.70 -40.98
N ASP A 193 7.02 16.42 -42.15
CA ASP A 193 5.72 15.88 -42.49
C ASP A 193 5.55 14.51 -41.78
N ASN A 194 4.81 14.47 -40.67
CA ASN A 194 4.70 13.29 -39.82
C ASN A 194 3.46 12.45 -40.20
N ASP A 195 3.65 11.58 -41.18
CA ASP A 195 2.86 10.36 -41.34
C ASP A 195 3.47 9.27 -40.44
N MET A 196 3.00 9.20 -39.19
CA MET A 196 3.57 8.38 -38.13
C MET A 196 3.13 6.91 -38.29
N THR A 197 3.84 6.15 -39.13
CA THR A 197 3.65 4.71 -39.28
C THR A 197 4.46 3.91 -38.25
N MET A 198 3.87 2.83 -37.72
CA MET A 198 4.38 2.00 -36.62
C MET A 198 5.72 1.26 -36.89
N ALA A 199 6.40 1.55 -38.00
CA ALA A 199 7.62 0.88 -38.44
C ALA A 199 8.93 1.63 -38.10
N GLY A 200 8.85 2.80 -37.44
CA GLY A 200 9.99 3.68 -37.18
C GLY A 200 10.68 3.55 -35.82
N TYR A 201 10.41 2.51 -35.02
CA TYR A 201 11.14 2.26 -33.77
C TYR A 201 12.54 1.72 -34.07
N SER A 202 13.46 2.63 -34.40
CA SER A 202 14.90 2.36 -34.43
C SER A 202 15.43 2.47 -32.99
N TYR A 203 15.81 1.33 -32.43
CA TYR A 203 16.35 1.15 -31.10
C TYR A 203 17.84 1.50 -31.09
N GLU A 204 18.22 2.78 -31.14
CA GLU A 204 19.62 3.16 -30.88
C GLU A 204 19.69 4.49 -30.12
N ASP A 205 20.49 4.47 -29.05
CA ASP A 205 21.09 5.62 -28.37
C ASP A 205 20.28 6.29 -27.23
N TYR A 206 20.12 5.58 -26.11
CA TYR A 206 19.96 6.22 -24.81
C TYR A 206 21.19 5.97 -23.93
N ASN A 207 21.92 7.07 -23.71
CA ASN A 207 22.94 7.31 -22.70
C ASN A 207 22.80 6.44 -21.44
N GLU A 208 23.77 5.55 -21.27
CA GLU A 208 23.86 4.53 -20.22
C GLU A 208 24.62 5.05 -18.98
N ASP A 209 24.27 6.25 -18.49
CA ASP A 209 24.83 6.86 -17.27
C ASP A 209 23.73 7.30 -16.29
N GLU A 210 22.59 6.58 -16.28
CA GLU A 210 21.61 6.69 -15.23
C GLU A 210 22.22 6.04 -13.97
N TYR A 211 22.55 6.88 -12.98
CA TYR A 211 22.98 6.49 -11.64
C TYR A 211 22.19 5.26 -11.20
N MET A 212 22.81 4.08 -11.26
CA MET A 212 22.31 2.94 -10.53
C MET A 212 22.41 3.32 -9.06
N GLU A 213 21.31 3.82 -8.48
CA GLU A 213 21.08 3.80 -7.05
C GLU A 213 21.45 2.39 -6.62
N GLU A 214 22.60 2.23 -5.97
CA GLU A 214 22.97 0.98 -5.34
C GLU A 214 21.83 0.67 -4.38
N ASP A 215 20.98 -0.28 -4.75
CA ASP A 215 19.84 -0.71 -3.95
C ASP A 215 20.36 -1.10 -2.57
N GLU A 216 20.30 -0.16 -1.61
CA GLU A 216 20.75 -0.39 -0.24
C GLU A 216 19.98 -1.61 0.27
N THR A 217 20.69 -2.71 0.49
CA THR A 217 20.07 -3.97 0.89
C THR A 217 19.46 -3.80 2.27
N VAL A 218 18.13 -3.67 2.35
CA VAL A 218 17.40 -3.48 3.60
C VAL A 218 17.00 -4.82 4.22
N CYS A 219 17.05 -4.90 5.56
CA CYS A 219 16.52 -6.06 6.26
C CYS A 219 15.00 -6.18 6.05
N LYS A 220 14.52 -7.34 5.58
CA LYS A 220 13.10 -7.63 5.34
C LYS A 220 12.17 -7.51 6.56
N VAL A 221 12.74 -7.54 7.77
CA VAL A 221 11.99 -7.54 9.04
C VAL A 221 11.94 -6.15 9.66
N CYS A 222 13.10 -5.50 9.84
CA CYS A 222 13.18 -4.20 10.50
C CYS A 222 13.30 -3.02 9.54
N HIS A 223 13.52 -3.27 8.25
CA HIS A 223 13.70 -2.27 7.19
C HIS A 223 14.83 -1.27 7.45
N ILE A 224 15.84 -1.66 8.22
CA ILE A 224 17.05 -0.87 8.46
C ILE A 224 18.12 -1.40 7.47
N PRO A 225 18.79 -0.53 6.69
CA PRO A 225 19.86 -0.93 5.77
C PRO A 225 21.20 -1.18 6.48
N ASP A 226 21.38 -0.55 7.64
CA ASP A 226 22.67 -0.36 8.26
C ASP A 226 23.03 -1.48 9.26
N ILE A 227 24.22 -2.07 9.09
CA ILE A 227 24.86 -2.91 10.09
C ILE A 227 25.58 -2.00 11.08
N ILE A 228 25.32 -2.18 12.39
CA ILE A 228 26.29 -1.68 13.38
C ILE A 228 27.35 -2.76 13.51
N ASP A 229 28.56 -2.42 13.08
CA ASP A 229 29.72 -3.32 13.01
C ASP A 229 29.79 -4.26 14.22
N ASN A 230 29.88 -5.57 13.94
CA ASN A 230 30.14 -6.66 14.90
C ASN A 230 29.03 -7.04 15.90
N ILE A 231 27.81 -6.51 15.80
CA ILE A 231 26.72 -6.88 16.74
C ILE A 231 25.58 -7.62 16.06
N ASN A 232 25.24 -7.27 14.83
CA ASN A 232 24.03 -7.75 14.18
C ASN A 232 24.23 -7.86 12.67
N ASP A 233 25.06 -8.82 12.27
CA ASP A 233 25.41 -9.06 10.87
C ASP A 233 24.16 -9.30 10.01
N MET A 234 24.23 -8.89 8.75
CA MET A 234 23.16 -9.06 7.78
C MET A 234 23.45 -10.26 6.88
N PHE A 235 22.45 -11.13 6.73
CA PHE A 235 22.51 -12.34 5.91
C PHE A 235 21.56 -12.23 4.73
N THR A 236 22.04 -12.52 3.52
CA THR A 236 21.23 -12.58 2.31
C THR A 236 20.83 -14.02 2.04
N CYS A 237 19.53 -14.27 1.86
CA CYS A 237 19.02 -15.63 1.60
C CYS A 237 19.18 -16.01 0.13
N ASP A 238 19.89 -17.10 -0.17
CA ASP A 238 20.11 -17.57 -1.55
C ASP A 238 18.85 -18.07 -2.27
N GLY A 239 17.75 -18.26 -1.52
CA GLY A 239 16.47 -18.71 -2.08
C GLY A 239 15.51 -17.58 -2.48
N CYS A 240 15.59 -16.42 -1.83
CA CYS A 240 14.64 -15.32 -2.06
C CYS A 240 15.31 -13.96 -2.21
N GLU A 241 16.64 -13.91 -2.14
CA GLU A 241 17.50 -12.72 -2.29
C GLU A 241 17.20 -11.59 -1.31
N LEU A 242 16.39 -11.85 -0.26
CA LEU A 242 16.09 -10.89 0.78
C LEU A 242 17.11 -10.97 1.91
N SER A 243 17.55 -9.80 2.38
CA SER A 243 18.46 -9.65 3.51
C SER A 243 17.73 -9.68 4.85
N VAL A 244 18.35 -10.25 5.87
CA VAL A 244 17.85 -10.23 7.25
C VAL A 244 18.99 -10.10 8.25
N HIS A 245 18.80 -9.27 9.26
CA HIS A 245 19.74 -9.18 10.37
C HIS A 245 19.71 -10.45 11.23
N GLN A 246 20.87 -10.81 11.79
CA GLN A 246 21.06 -11.97 12.66
C GLN A 246 19.97 -12.09 13.74
N LEU A 247 19.70 -10.99 14.45
CA LEU A 247 18.73 -10.90 15.55
C LEU A 247 17.28 -10.71 15.09
N CYS A 248 17.04 -10.48 13.80
CA CYS A 248 15.71 -10.25 13.25
C CYS A 248 15.03 -11.52 12.72
N GLU A 249 15.76 -12.59 12.44
CA GLU A 249 15.18 -13.88 12.05
C GLU A 249 14.62 -14.63 13.29
N ASP A 250 13.58 -15.43 13.11
CA ASP A 250 12.97 -16.26 14.16
C ASP A 250 12.97 -17.76 13.75
N PRO A 251 13.79 -18.62 14.37
CA PRO A 251 14.73 -18.31 15.45
C PRO A 251 15.97 -17.55 14.97
N VAL A 252 16.56 -16.77 15.90
CA VAL A 252 17.78 -15.95 15.71
C VAL A 252 18.89 -16.78 15.07
N ILE A 253 19.57 -16.18 14.08
CA ILE A 253 20.68 -16.82 13.37
C ILE A 253 21.84 -17.03 14.35
N GLN A 254 22.26 -18.28 14.46
CA GLN A 254 23.33 -18.68 15.38
C GLN A 254 24.70 -18.41 14.75
N SER A 255 25.74 -18.22 15.57
CA SER A 255 27.08 -17.92 15.08
C SER A 255 27.67 -19.00 14.16
N TYR A 256 27.27 -20.27 14.33
CA TYR A 256 27.72 -21.35 13.45
C TYR A 256 27.08 -21.28 12.05
N GLU A 257 25.92 -20.62 11.91
CA GLU A 257 25.25 -20.48 10.62
C GLU A 257 25.93 -19.45 9.73
N LYS A 258 26.84 -18.63 10.27
CA LYS A 258 27.63 -17.66 9.51
C LYS A 258 28.61 -18.31 8.55
N GLU A 259 29.00 -19.54 8.86
CA GLU A 259 29.95 -20.32 8.05
C GLU A 259 29.22 -21.24 7.05
N ILE A 260 27.88 -21.22 7.02
CA ILE A 260 27.07 -22.04 6.11
C ILE A 260 26.82 -21.26 4.83
N ASP A 261 27.35 -21.76 3.71
CA ASP A 261 27.15 -21.23 2.36
C ASP A 261 26.81 -22.43 1.43
N PRO A 262 25.65 -22.47 0.77
CA PRO A 262 24.60 -21.44 0.72
C PRO A 262 23.77 -21.32 2.00
N TRP A 263 23.34 -20.09 2.32
CA TRP A 263 22.47 -19.79 3.47
C TRP A 263 21.03 -19.54 3.04
N TYR A 264 20.08 -20.16 3.76
CA TYR A 264 18.66 -20.01 3.50
C TYR A 264 17.90 -19.54 4.73
N CYS A 265 17.03 -18.54 4.57
CA CYS A 265 16.14 -18.09 5.63
C CYS A 265 15.18 -19.21 6.07
N ARG A 266 14.52 -19.04 7.21
CA ARG A 266 13.64 -20.08 7.79
C ARG A 266 12.41 -20.37 6.94
N ALA A 267 11.98 -19.44 6.09
CA ALA A 267 10.92 -19.67 5.12
C ALA A 267 11.40 -20.60 4.00
N CYS A 268 12.45 -20.21 3.27
CA CYS A 268 13.03 -21.02 2.19
C CYS A 268 13.52 -22.39 2.69
N SER A 269 14.11 -22.47 3.88
CA SER A 269 14.51 -23.74 4.50
C SER A 269 13.35 -24.69 4.76
N ARG A 270 12.16 -24.17 5.08
CA ARG A 270 10.94 -24.98 5.24
C ARG A 270 10.39 -25.41 3.88
N ASP A 271 10.35 -24.51 2.92
CA ASP A 271 9.81 -24.77 1.59
C ASP A 271 10.64 -25.81 0.83
N MET A 272 11.97 -25.80 1.03
CA MET A 272 12.89 -26.81 0.48
C MET A 272 12.98 -28.10 1.32
N GLY A 273 12.32 -28.16 2.47
CA GLY A 273 12.34 -29.35 3.34
C GLY A 273 13.69 -29.64 4.01
N LEU A 274 14.55 -28.63 4.16
CA LEU A 274 15.86 -28.76 4.82
C LEU A 274 15.72 -28.95 6.35
N LEU A 275 14.64 -28.42 6.93
CA LEU A 275 14.30 -28.60 8.35
C LEU A 275 13.50 -29.90 8.55
N LYS A 276 14.14 -31.06 8.36
CA LYS A 276 13.53 -32.35 8.74
C LYS A 276 13.37 -32.38 10.26
N ARG A 277 12.10 -32.44 10.71
CA ARG A 277 11.72 -32.52 12.12
C ARG A 277 12.40 -33.74 12.78
N LYS A 278 13.41 -33.51 13.62
CA LYS A 278 13.84 -34.45 14.68
C LYS A 278 12.68 -34.66 15.68
N ARG A 279 11.64 -35.38 15.30
CA ARG A 279 10.55 -35.78 16.20
C ARG A 279 10.37 -37.28 16.32
N GLU A 280 11.22 -38.08 15.69
CA GLU A 280 11.09 -39.55 15.71
C GLU A 280 12.14 -40.24 16.61
N ASP A 281 13.30 -39.62 16.88
CA ASP A 281 14.38 -40.31 17.62
C ASP A 281 14.27 -40.25 19.17
N GLU A 282 13.36 -39.44 19.73
CA GLU A 282 13.16 -39.37 21.20
C GLU A 282 12.08 -40.34 21.71
N LYS A 283 11.49 -41.16 20.84
CA LYS A 283 10.53 -42.22 21.24
C LYS A 283 11.11 -43.64 21.25
N GLU A 284 12.34 -43.83 20.81
CA GLU A 284 12.97 -45.16 20.77
C GLU A 284 13.93 -45.43 21.95
N THR A 285 13.99 -44.51 22.92
CA THR A 285 14.82 -44.65 24.14
C THR A 285 14.02 -44.50 25.46
N ALA A 286 12.69 -44.63 25.42
CA ALA A 286 11.84 -44.72 26.61
C ALA A 286 11.16 -46.08 26.73
#